data_AF-A0A9E1QD97-F1
#
_entry.id   AF-A0A9E1QD97-F1
#
_cell.length_a   1.000
_cell.length_b   1.000
_cell.length_c   1.000
_cell.angle_alpha   90.00
_cell.angle_beta   90.00
_cell.angle_gamma   90.00
#
_symmetry.space_group_name_H-M   'P 1'
#
loop_
_entity.id
_entity.type
_entity.pdbx_description
1 polymer ?
#
loop_
_entity_poly.entity_id
_entity_poly.type
_entity_poly.pdbx_seq_one_letter_code
_entity_poly.pdbx_strand_id
1 'polypeptide(L)' 'MNTEIYTNLISNPDILKDHQTSELKKIIKEYPYFQSARALYLKGLNNQESFRYNNELKTTAAFTSDRTVLFDFITST' A
#
# COMPACT_ATOMS: atom_id res chain seq x y z
N MET A 1 10.12 -0.38 9.66
CA MET A 1 8.77 -0.19 10.24
C MET A 1 8.54 -1.20 11.34
N ASN A 2 8.06 -0.75 12.51
CA ASN A 2 7.64 -1.65 13.60
C ASN A 2 6.18 -2.11 13.40
N THR A 3 5.75 -3.10 14.16
CA THR A 3 4.41 -3.70 14.04
C THR A 3 3.29 -2.74 14.45
N GLU A 4 3.47 -1.95 15.52
CA GLU A 4 2.47 -1.00 16.00
C GLU A 4 2.14 0.08 14.96
N ILE A 5 3.16 0.67 14.34
CA ILE A 5 3.01 1.65 13.26
C ILE A 5 2.29 1.00 12.08
N TYR A 6 2.69 -0.22 11.69
CA TYR A 6 2.08 -0.92 10.57
C TYR A 6 0.59 -1.19 10.80
N THR A 7 0.22 -1.69 11.98
CA THR A 7 -1.18 -1.93 12.36
C THR A 7 -2.00 -0.64 12.38
N ASN A 8 -1.43 0.46 12.87
CA ASN A 8 -2.09 1.76 12.83
C ASN A 8 -2.32 2.23 11.39
N LEU A 9 -1.34 2.09 10.51
CA LEU A 9 -1.47 2.46 9.10
C LEU A 9 -2.52 1.62 8.36
N ILE A 10 -2.68 0.33 8.68
CA ILE A 10 -3.77 -0.48 8.11
C ILE A 10 -5.14 0.07 8.55
N SER A 11 -5.25 0.46 9.82
CA SER A 11 -6.52 0.92 10.40
C SER A 11 -6.87 2.34 9.98
N ASN A 12 -5.86 3.19 9.76
CA ASN A 12 -5.99 4.59 9.37
C ASN A 12 -5.04 4.93 8.21
N PRO A 13 -5.32 4.51 6.97
CA PRO A 13 -4.41 4.69 5.84
C PRO A 13 -4.14 6.16 5.46
N ASP A 14 -4.98 7.09 5.91
CA ASP A 14 -4.86 8.52 5.56
C ASP A 14 -3.72 9.23 6.30
N ILE A 15 -3.23 8.67 7.41
CA ILE A 15 -2.10 9.24 8.16
C ILE A 15 -0.74 8.91 7.53
N LEU A 16 -0.75 8.18 6.41
CA LEU A 16 0.43 7.59 5.80
C LEU A 16 1.29 8.67 5.13
N LYS A 17 2.53 8.78 5.60
CA LYS A 17 3.51 9.81 5.18
C LYS A 17 4.58 9.23 4.25
N ASP A 18 5.30 10.11 3.55
CA ASP A 18 6.32 9.75 2.56
C ASP A 18 7.40 8.80 3.05
N HIS A 19 7.87 8.98 4.29
CA HIS A 19 8.86 8.10 4.88
C HIS A 19 8.30 6.69 5.09
N GLN A 20 7.04 6.56 5.51
CA GLN A 20 6.36 5.26 5.69
C GLN A 20 6.10 4.60 4.33
N THR A 21 5.70 5.35 3.31
CA THR A 21 5.59 4.86 1.92
C THR A 21 6.92 4.27 1.45
N SER A 22 8.03 4.94 1.77
CA SER A 22 9.38 4.45 1.44
C SER A 22 9.79 3.21 2.23
N GLU A 23 9.39 3.10 3.50
CA GLU A 23 9.59 1.89 4.30
C GLU A 23 8.77 0.70 3.77
N LEU A 24 7.50 0.91 3.41
CA LEU A 24 6.64 -0.13 2.83
C LEU A 24 7.24 -0.68 1.53
N LYS A 25 7.83 0.18 0.71
CA LYS A 25 8.55 -0.25 -0.50
C LYS A 25 9.70 -1.21 -0.18
N LYS A 26 10.44 -0.99 0.91
CA LYS A 26 11.51 -1.90 1.35
C LYS A 26 10.94 -3.24 1.80
N ILE A 27 9.84 -3.23 2.57
CA ILE A 27 9.14 -4.44 3.01
C ILE A 27 8.66 -5.25 1.81
N ILE A 28 8.05 -4.62 0.81
CA ILE A 28 7.57 -5.30 -0.41
C ILE A 28 8.74 -5.91 -1.21
N LYS A 29 9.90 -5.23 -1.24
CA LYS A 29 11.09 -5.77 -1.90
C LYS A 29 11.59 -7.04 -1.21
N GLU A 30 11.54 -7.09 0.12
CA GLU A 30 11.97 -8.25 0.91
C GLU A 30 10.92 -9.37 0.95
N TYR A 31 9.64 -9.00 0.99
CA TYR A 31 8.50 -9.92 1.05
C TYR A 31 7.49 -9.62 -0.08
N PRO A 32 7.77 -10.05 -1.33
CA PRO A 32 6.97 -9.68 -2.50
C PRO A 32 5.50 -10.13 -2.46
N TYR A 33 5.15 -11.11 -1.64
CA TYR A 33 3.79 -11.63 -1.53
C TYR A 33 3.00 -11.03 -0.36
N PHE A 34 3.55 -10.03 0.34
CA PHE A 34 2.86 -9.38 1.46
C PHE A 34 1.78 -8.41 0.96
N GLN A 35 0.60 -8.95 0.66
CA GLN A 35 -0.50 -8.25 -0.01
C GLN A 35 -0.92 -6.95 0.69
N SER A 36 -1.11 -6.97 2.01
CA SER A 36 -1.51 -5.78 2.77
C SER A 36 -0.47 -4.67 2.72
N ALA A 37 0.83 -5.02 2.71
CA ALA A 37 1.90 -4.03 2.56
C ALA A 37 1.87 -3.39 1.16
N ARG A 38 1.58 -4.18 0.11
CA ARG A 38 1.39 -3.66 -1.26
C ARG A 38 0.19 -2.71 -1.36
N ALA A 39 -0.95 -3.11 -0.79
CA ALA A 39 -2.14 -2.26 -0.77
C ALA A 39 -1.87 -0.93 -0.07
N LEU A 40 -1.20 -0.95 1.10
CA LEU A 40 -0.81 0.26 1.81
C LEU A 40 0.18 1.13 1.02
N TYR A 41 1.19 0.54 0.41
CA TYR A 41 2.13 1.29 -0.44
C TYR A 41 1.41 1.96 -1.61
N LEU A 42 0.49 1.23 -2.24
CA LEU A 42 -0.34 1.75 -3.32
C LEU A 42 -1.23 2.91 -2.85
N LYS A 43 -1.86 2.81 -1.67
CA LYS A 43 -2.61 3.92 -1.05
C LYS A 43 -1.71 5.14 -0.81
N GLY A 44 -0.50 4.93 -0.30
CA GLY A 44 0.49 6.00 -0.14
C GLY A 44 0.83 6.70 -1.45
N LEU A 45 1.07 5.94 -2.52
CA LEU A 45 1.30 6.51 -3.85
C LEU A 45 0.09 7.29 -4.39
N ASN A 46 -1.12 6.82 -4.09
CA ASN A 46 -2.36 7.51 -4.47
C ASN A 46 -2.50 8.85 -3.74
N ASN A 47 -2.31 8.85 -2.41
CA ASN A 47 -2.41 10.05 -1.57
C ASN A 47 -1.38 11.11 -1.94
N GLN A 48 -0.23 10.69 -2.47
CA GLN A 48 0.85 11.56 -2.94
C GLN A 48 0.68 12.01 -4.41
N GLU A 49 -0.39 11.60 -5.10
CA GLU A 49 -0.58 11.81 -6.53
C GLU A 49 0.65 11.37 -7.36
N SER A 50 1.29 10.28 -6.93
CA SER A 50 2.57 9.86 -7.48
C SER A 50 2.41 9.35 -8.91
N PHE A 51 3.29 9.79 -9.82
CA PHE A 51 3.37 9.26 -11.20
C PHE A 51 3.59 7.73 -11.25
N ARG A 52 4.07 7.12 -10.15
CA ARG A 52 4.29 5.68 -10.03
C ARG A 52 3.02 4.88 -9.77
N TYR A 53 1.95 5.53 -9.32
CA TYR A 53 0.72 4.89 -8.87
C TYR A 53 0.16 3.89 -9.88
N ASN A 54 -0.03 4.31 -11.13
CA ASN A 54 -0.65 3.46 -12.15
C ASN A 54 0.16 2.19 -12.48
N ASN A 55 1.49 2.27 -12.42
CA ASN A 55 2.34 1.09 -12.64
C ASN A 55 2.27 0.14 -11.44
N GLU A 56 2.28 0.69 -10.23
CA GLU A 56 2.20 -0.10 -9.01
C GLU A 56 0.80 -0.71 -8.81
N LEU A 57 -0.26 -0.05 -9.27
CA LEU A 57 -1.62 -0.57 -9.25
C LEU A 57 -1.71 -1.90 -10.01
N LYS A 58 -1.17 -1.93 -11.24
CA LYS A 58 -1.13 -3.15 -12.06
C LYS A 58 -0.36 -4.27 -11.39
N THR A 59 0.79 -3.93 -10.81
CA THR A 59 1.63 -4.89 -10.09
C THR A 59 0.88 -5.43 -8.87
N THR A 60 0.38 -4.55 -8.01
CA THR A 60 -0.36 -4.92 -6.79
C THR A 60 -1.56 -5.79 -7.12
N ALA A 61 -2.36 -5.45 -8.13
CA ALA A 61 -3.51 -6.24 -8.57
C ALA A 61 -3.15 -7.64 -9.09
N ALA A 62 -1.91 -7.87 -9.55
CA ALA A 62 -1.41 -9.20 -9.91
C ALA A 62 -1.00 -10.03 -8.68
N PHE A 63 -0.61 -9.38 -7.59
CA PHE A 63 -0.26 -10.03 -6.31
C PHE A 63 -1.45 -10.17 -5.36
N THR A 64 -2.60 -9.56 -5.66
CA THR A 64 -3.81 -9.61 -4.84
C THR A 64 -4.73 -10.75 -5.25
N SER A 65 -5.22 -11.51 -4.26
CA SER A 65 -6.16 -12.62 -4.48
C SER A 65 -7.58 -12.14 -4.81
N ASP A 66 -8.07 -11.12 -4.10
CA ASP A 66 -9.39 -10.51 -4.34
C ASP A 66 -9.24 -9.03 -4.73
N ARG A 67 -9.49 -8.73 -6.01
CA ARG A 67 -9.35 -7.37 -6.56
C ARG A 67 -10.48 -6.44 -6.13
N THR A 68 -11.64 -6.97 -5.74
CA THR A 68 -12.75 -6.16 -5.22
C THR A 68 -12.35 -5.58 -3.88
N VAL A 69 -11.79 -6.39 -2.98
CA VAL A 69 -11.28 -5.91 -1.68
C VAL A 69 -10.18 -4.86 -1.85
N LEU A 70 -9.24 -5.06 -2.79
CA LEU A 70 -8.23 -4.06 -3.08
C LEU A 70 -8.84 -2.76 -3.62
N PHE A 71 -9.80 -2.86 -4.54
CA PHE A 71 -10.49 -1.72 -5.11
C PHE A 71 -11.22 -0.91 -4.04
N ASP A 72 -11.98 -1.58 -3.17
CA ASP A 72 -12.69 -0.94 -2.07
C ASP A 72 -11.71 -0.22 -1.13
N PHE A 73 -10.58 -0.86 -0.80
CA PHE A 73 -9.55 -0.25 0.06
C PHE A 73 -8.89 1.00 -0.54
N ILE A 74 -8.57 0.99 -1.84
CA ILE A 74 -7.91 2.15 -2.46
C ILE A 74 -8.89 3.29 -2.74
N THR A 75 -10.16 2.98 -3.01
CA THR A 75 -11.20 3.97 -3.32
C THR A 75 -11.99 4.47 -2.09
N SER A 76 -11.90 3.78 -0.95
CA SER A 76 -12.48 4.26 0.30
C SER A 76 -11.83 5.57 0.73
N THR A 77 -12.65 6.60 0.88
CA THR A 77 -12.30 7.93 1.40
C THR A 77 -12.26 7.96 2.91
#